data_AF-A0A2M7A8Y6-F1
#
_entry.id   AF-A0A2M7A8Y6-F1
#
_cell.length_a   1.000
_cell.length_b   1.000
_cell.length_c   1.000
_cell.angle_alpha   90.00
_cell.angle_beta   90.00
_cell.angle_gamma   90.00
#
_symmetry.space_group_name_H-M   'P 1'
#
loop_
_entity.id
_entity.type
_entity.pdbx_description
1 polymer ?
#
loop_
_entity_poly.entity_id
_entity_poly.type
_entity_poly.pdbx_seq_one_letter_code
_entity_poly.pdbx_strand_id
1 'polypeptide(L)'
;PGNLICIDDGKILLKVIGREKRHLKTRVVTAGILKERKGINILDLSLPFEALTEKDKKDLTVAIEYRLDYVAQSFVRNAKDIHLLKDILHHKHSGCKVFAKVESKEAICNIDEIIKEADGIIVARGDLGVCLPIYKVPIFQKEIIKKCRLNEKPVVVATQLLDSMTEEKLPTRAEVSDVANAILDGATHLLVSGETAVGKYPAKVVEMMNKIIKNTERYQKKLKELFE
;
A
#
# COMPACT_ATOMS: atom_id res chain seq x y z
N PRO A 1 -8.92 -22.61 15.40
CA PRO A 1 -8.29 -23.60 14.50
C PRO A 1 -8.77 -23.36 13.06
N GLY A 2 -7.93 -23.57 12.04
CA GLY A 2 -8.30 -23.37 10.64
C GLY A 2 -7.81 -22.07 10.00
N ASN A 3 -7.53 -21.04 10.79
CA ASN A 3 -6.98 -19.77 10.28
C ASN A 3 -5.63 -19.98 9.59
N LEU A 4 -5.37 -19.13 8.60
CA LEU A 4 -4.12 -19.08 7.85
C LEU A 4 -3.24 -17.95 8.36
N ILE A 5 -1.95 -18.24 8.51
CA ILE A 5 -0.92 -17.28 8.89
C ILE A 5 0.07 -17.21 7.74
N CYS A 6 0.23 -16.03 7.17
CA CYS A 6 1.18 -15.70 6.12
C CYS A 6 2.44 -15.10 6.75
N ILE A 7 3.62 -15.48 6.24
CA ILE A 7 4.90 -14.90 6.65
C ILE A 7 5.67 -14.47 5.39
N ASP A 8 6.37 -13.33 5.48
CA ASP A 8 7.19 -12.75 4.39
C ASP A 8 6.38 -12.57 3.10
N ASP A 9 5.36 -11.71 3.17
CA ASP A 9 4.46 -11.39 2.05
C ASP A 9 3.75 -12.62 1.44
N GLY A 10 3.42 -13.59 2.29
CA GLY A 10 2.72 -14.82 1.88
C GLY A 10 3.61 -15.88 1.25
N LYS A 11 4.94 -15.70 1.22
CA LYS A 11 5.88 -16.73 0.75
C LYS A 11 5.85 -18.00 1.59
N ILE A 12 5.55 -17.88 2.87
CA ILE A 12 5.34 -19.00 3.78
C ILE A 12 3.89 -18.96 4.26
N LEU A 13 3.20 -20.10 4.14
CA LEU A 13 1.81 -20.24 4.55
C LEU A 13 1.68 -21.32 5.61
N LEU A 14 1.08 -20.96 6.75
CA LEU A 14 0.84 -21.86 7.87
C LEU A 14 -0.67 -21.97 8.13
N LYS A 15 -1.14 -23.18 8.45
CA LYS A 15 -2.52 -23.42 8.90
C LYS A 15 -2.54 -23.75 10.38
N VAL A 16 -3.30 -23.00 11.17
CA VAL A 16 -3.44 -23.26 12.61
C VAL A 16 -4.22 -24.57 12.82
N ILE A 17 -3.58 -25.56 13.45
CA ILE A 17 -4.18 -26.87 13.75
C ILE A 17 -4.52 -27.02 15.24
N GLY A 18 -3.97 -26.18 16.12
CA GLY A 18 -4.26 -26.20 17.54
C GLY A 18 -3.75 -24.96 18.26
N ARG A 19 -4.22 -24.76 19.50
CA ARG A 19 -3.77 -23.68 20.38
C ARG A 19 -3.33 -24.28 21.71
N GLU A 20 -2.23 -23.79 22.24
CA GLU A 20 -1.78 -23.98 23.61
C GLU A 20 -1.74 -22.64 24.33
N LYS A 21 -1.41 -22.62 25.63
CA LYS A 21 -1.52 -21.43 26.49
C LYS A 21 -0.81 -20.19 25.93
N ARG A 22 0.37 -20.36 25.31
CA ARG A 22 1.19 -19.28 24.74
C ARG A 22 1.71 -19.57 23.33
N HIS A 23 1.23 -20.64 22.69
CA HIS A 23 1.73 -21.08 21.39
C HIS A 23 0.57 -21.50 20.48
N LEU A 24 0.78 -21.33 19.18
CA LEU A 24 -0.10 -21.91 18.16
C LEU A 24 0.62 -23.11 17.55
N LYS A 25 -0.06 -24.25 17.50
CA LYS A 25 0.38 -25.39 16.70
C LYS A 25 -0.07 -25.15 15.28
N THR A 26 0.87 -25.09 14.35
CA THR A 26 0.61 -24.85 12.93
C THR A 26 1.16 -25.96 12.06
N ARG A 27 0.53 -26.19 10.91
CA ARG A 27 1.06 -27.03 9.83
C ARG A 27 1.53 -26.13 8.70
N VAL A 28 2.73 -26.39 8.18
CA VAL A 28 3.22 -25.72 6.97
C VAL A 28 2.38 -26.18 5.78
N VAL A 29 1.76 -25.23 5.09
CA VAL A 29 1.02 -25.45 3.84
C VAL A 29 1.92 -25.14 2.66
N THR A 30 2.64 -24.02 2.73
CA THR A 30 3.63 -23.60 1.73
C THR A 30 4.94 -23.30 2.47
N ALA A 31 5.99 -24.03 2.09
CA ALA A 31 7.32 -23.88 2.67
C ALA A 31 8.10 -22.77 1.97
N GLY A 32 9.04 -22.16 2.70
CA GLY A 32 9.92 -21.11 2.21
C GLY A 32 11.04 -20.82 3.22
N ILE A 33 11.98 -19.96 2.83
CA ILE A 33 13.09 -19.57 3.71
C ILE A 33 12.62 -18.45 4.64
N LEU A 34 12.61 -18.72 5.94
CA LEU A 34 12.32 -17.71 6.96
C LEU A 34 13.61 -16.97 7.35
N LYS A 35 13.67 -15.69 7.04
CA LYS A 35 14.72 -14.78 7.50
C LYS A 35 14.28 -14.05 8.78
N GLU A 36 15.17 -13.26 9.36
CA GLU A 36 14.86 -12.48 10.56
C GLU A 36 13.84 -11.37 10.30
N ARG A 37 13.07 -11.02 11.35
CA ARG A 37 12.16 -9.87 11.39
C ARG A 37 11.15 -9.81 10.23
N LYS A 38 10.70 -10.97 9.74
CA LYS A 38 9.68 -11.06 8.70
C LYS A 38 8.30 -10.75 9.25
N GLY A 39 7.53 -9.99 8.46
CA GLY A 39 6.14 -9.66 8.77
C GLY A 39 5.27 -10.92 8.81
N ILE A 40 4.27 -10.89 9.69
CA ILE A 40 3.29 -11.94 9.87
C ILE A 40 1.92 -11.33 9.65
N ASN A 41 1.09 -11.97 8.82
CA ASN A 41 -0.29 -11.57 8.60
C ASN A 41 -1.25 -12.73 8.89
N ILE A 42 -2.34 -12.48 9.59
CA ILE A 42 -3.35 -13.50 9.91
C ILE A 42 -4.58 -13.23 9.03
N LEU A 43 -4.88 -14.17 8.13
CA LEU A 43 -5.98 -14.00 7.18
C LEU A 43 -7.34 -14.17 7.87
N ASP A 44 -8.29 -13.35 7.43
CA ASP A 44 -9.68 -13.35 7.89
C ASP A 44 -9.85 -13.19 9.42
N LEU A 45 -8.91 -12.49 10.06
CA LEU A 45 -8.99 -12.17 11.49
C LEU A 45 -8.79 -10.68 11.71
N SER A 46 -9.78 -10.05 12.35
CA SER A 46 -9.61 -8.71 12.91
C SER A 46 -8.86 -8.82 14.22
N LEU A 47 -7.66 -8.23 14.28
CA LEU A 47 -6.88 -8.18 15.50
C LEU A 47 -7.15 -6.85 16.23
N PRO A 48 -7.42 -6.88 17.54
CA PRO A 48 -7.75 -5.69 18.32
C PRO A 48 -6.48 -4.89 18.64
N PHE A 49 -5.86 -4.34 17.60
CA PHE A 49 -4.74 -3.42 17.73
C PHE A 49 -5.24 -1.98 17.75
N GLU A 50 -4.56 -1.16 18.56
CA GLU A 50 -4.72 0.28 18.51
C GLU A 50 -4.33 0.81 17.13
N ALA A 51 -4.99 1.87 16.68
CA ALA A 51 -4.73 2.48 15.38
C ALA A 51 -3.34 3.13 15.29
N LEU A 52 -2.78 3.54 16.45
CA LEU A 52 -1.46 4.14 16.59
C LEU A 52 -0.77 3.56 17.82
N THR A 53 0.41 3.00 17.64
CA THR A 53 1.24 2.52 18.75
C THR A 53 1.95 3.68 19.46
N GLU A 54 2.51 3.41 20.64
CA GLU A 54 3.36 4.38 21.35
C GLU A 54 4.60 4.79 20.53
N LYS A 55 5.09 3.92 19.66
CA LYS A 55 6.16 4.28 18.73
C LYS A 55 5.64 5.24 17.66
N ASP A 56 4.48 4.98 17.07
CA ASP A 56 3.89 5.84 16.04
C ASP A 56 3.63 7.25 16.57
N LYS A 57 3.17 7.39 17.82
CA LYS A 57 2.98 8.70 18.47
C LYS A 57 4.30 9.47 18.63
N LYS A 58 5.40 8.77 18.91
CA LYS A 58 6.75 9.37 19.00
C LYS A 58 7.24 9.81 17.61
N ASP A 59 7.10 8.95 16.61
CA ASP A 59 7.47 9.26 15.23
C ASP A 59 6.65 10.44 14.68
N LEU A 60 5.37 10.52 15.05
CA LEU A 60 4.51 11.65 14.71
C LEU A 60 4.97 12.97 15.34
N THR A 61 5.48 12.92 16.58
CA THR A 61 6.07 14.11 17.23
C THR A 61 7.25 14.63 16.42
N VAL A 62 8.10 13.72 15.94
CA VAL A 62 9.22 14.05 15.05
C VAL A 62 8.71 14.64 13.72
N ALA A 63 7.69 14.03 13.10
CA ALA A 63 7.11 14.53 11.86
C ALA A 63 6.59 15.97 11.99
N ILE A 64 5.98 16.31 13.13
CA ILE A 64 5.50 17.66 13.42
C ILE A 64 6.67 18.63 13.63
N GLU A 65 7.70 18.23 14.38
CA GLU A 65 8.89 19.06 14.65
C GLU A 65 9.60 19.47 13.36
N TYR A 66 9.77 18.51 12.45
CA TYR A 66 10.37 18.74 11.13
C TYR A 66 9.40 19.33 10.09
N ARG A 67 8.14 19.61 10.47
CA ARG A 67 7.11 20.19 9.59
C ARG A 67 6.92 19.40 8.29
N LEU A 68 6.82 18.08 8.40
CA LEU A 68 6.57 17.25 7.22
C LEU A 68 5.20 17.57 6.59
N ASP A 69 5.15 17.62 5.27
CA ASP A 69 3.92 17.96 4.54
C ASP A 69 2.86 16.86 4.60
N TYR A 70 3.30 15.59 4.65
CA TYR A 70 2.45 14.41 4.58
C TYR A 70 2.87 13.33 5.57
N VAL A 71 1.88 12.66 6.16
CA VAL A 71 2.05 11.41 6.93
C VAL A 71 1.13 10.35 6.32
N ALA A 72 1.64 9.13 6.18
CA ALA A 72 0.87 7.98 5.71
C ALA A 72 0.64 6.98 6.85
N GLN A 73 -0.62 6.73 7.20
CA GLN A 73 -0.96 5.74 8.23
C GLN A 73 -1.07 4.34 7.60
N SER A 74 -0.34 3.38 8.16
CA SER A 74 -0.39 1.97 7.75
C SER A 74 -1.56 1.24 8.40
N PHE A 75 -2.02 0.16 7.77
CA PHE A 75 -3.08 -0.74 8.28
C PHE A 75 -4.36 -0.02 8.70
N VAL A 76 -4.77 1.00 7.96
CA VAL A 76 -6.03 1.71 8.19
C VAL A 76 -7.19 0.74 7.98
N ARG A 77 -8.17 0.72 8.90
CA ARG A 77 -9.33 -0.19 8.82
C ARG A 77 -10.63 0.54 8.60
N ASN A 78 -10.75 1.76 9.11
CA ASN A 78 -11.98 2.54 9.11
C ASN A 78 -11.67 4.03 9.22
N ALA A 79 -12.68 4.88 9.06
CA ALA A 79 -12.52 6.35 9.14
C ALA A 79 -12.03 6.84 10.51
N LYS A 80 -12.34 6.14 11.61
CA LYS A 80 -11.91 6.55 12.96
C LYS A 80 -10.40 6.48 13.14
N ASP A 81 -9.75 5.50 12.49
CA ASP A 81 -8.29 5.38 12.53
C ASP A 81 -7.61 6.66 11.96
N ILE A 82 -8.16 7.20 10.87
CA ILE A 82 -7.69 8.45 10.23
C ILE A 82 -8.06 9.67 11.06
N HIS A 83 -9.29 9.72 11.56
CA HIS A 83 -9.78 10.83 12.37
C HIS A 83 -8.89 11.06 13.60
N LEU A 84 -8.53 9.97 14.30
CA LEU A 84 -7.62 10.02 15.45
C LEU A 84 -6.27 10.67 15.09
N LEU A 85 -5.68 10.31 13.96
CA LEU A 85 -4.41 10.87 13.53
C LEU A 85 -4.54 12.36 13.16
N LYS A 86 -5.62 12.72 12.46
CA LYS A 86 -5.90 14.13 12.10
C LYS A 86 -6.14 15.00 13.32
N ASP A 87 -6.84 14.51 14.34
CA ASP A 87 -7.05 15.23 15.59
C ASP A 87 -5.72 15.56 16.29
N ILE A 88 -4.80 14.58 16.37
CA ILE A 88 -3.47 14.79 16.96
C ILE A 88 -2.69 15.86 16.18
N LEU A 89 -2.69 15.79 14.84
CA LEU A 89 -2.01 16.76 13.98
C LEU A 89 -2.63 18.17 14.09
N HIS A 90 -3.96 18.25 14.17
CA HIS A 90 -4.70 19.50 14.32
C HIS A 90 -4.41 20.17 15.66
N HIS A 91 -4.44 19.43 16.77
CA HIS A 91 -4.09 19.94 18.10
C HIS A 91 -2.65 20.46 18.21
N LYS A 92 -1.77 20.02 17.29
CA LYS A 92 -0.38 20.43 17.21
C LYS A 92 -0.13 21.48 16.13
N HIS A 93 -1.18 21.98 15.47
CA HIS A 93 -1.14 23.00 14.42
C HIS A 93 -0.14 22.71 13.28
N SER A 94 0.04 21.43 12.90
CA SER A 94 1.10 21.05 11.95
C SER A 94 0.78 21.37 10.48
N GLY A 95 -0.50 21.48 10.12
CA GLY A 95 -0.94 21.59 8.71
C GLY A 95 -0.69 20.34 7.86
N CYS A 96 -0.11 19.29 8.44
CA CYS A 96 0.28 18.06 7.79
C CYS A 96 -0.94 17.28 7.27
N LYS A 97 -0.83 16.75 6.05
CA LYS A 97 -1.89 15.99 5.39
C LYS A 97 -1.78 14.49 5.69
N VAL A 98 -2.92 13.82 5.81
CA VAL A 98 -2.97 12.39 6.16
C VAL A 98 -3.37 11.54 4.97
N PHE A 99 -2.49 10.62 4.59
CA PHE A 99 -2.76 9.59 3.60
C PHE A 99 -3.10 8.26 4.28
N ALA A 100 -4.16 7.60 3.82
CA ALA A 100 -4.54 6.27 4.30
C ALA A 100 -3.92 5.17 3.42
N LYS A 101 -3.14 4.25 4.00
CA LYS A 101 -2.66 3.07 3.29
C LYS A 101 -3.73 1.97 3.35
N VAL A 102 -4.23 1.59 2.18
CA VAL A 102 -5.24 0.54 2.00
C VAL A 102 -4.52 -0.79 1.81
N GLU A 103 -4.46 -1.56 2.91
CA GLU A 103 -3.61 -2.75 3.05
C GLU A 103 -4.37 -3.99 3.54
N SER A 104 -5.64 -3.82 3.93
CA SER A 104 -6.44 -4.85 4.58
C SER A 104 -7.80 -5.02 3.91
N LYS A 105 -8.40 -6.20 4.11
CA LYS A 105 -9.78 -6.48 3.67
C LYS A 105 -10.79 -5.53 4.32
N GLU A 106 -10.56 -5.14 5.57
CA GLU A 106 -11.40 -4.20 6.31
C GLU A 106 -11.35 -2.81 5.67
N ALA A 107 -10.16 -2.34 5.29
CA ALA A 107 -9.98 -1.08 4.56
C ALA A 107 -10.79 -1.06 3.25
N ILE A 108 -10.80 -2.17 2.52
CA ILE A 108 -11.57 -2.31 1.29
C ILE A 108 -13.08 -2.23 1.56
N CYS A 109 -13.56 -2.91 2.59
CA CYS A 109 -14.98 -2.85 2.97
C CYS A 109 -15.43 -1.44 3.39
N ASN A 110 -14.53 -0.68 4.01
CA ASN A 110 -14.79 0.67 4.53
C ASN A 110 -14.20 1.77 3.64
N ILE A 111 -13.91 1.47 2.36
CA ILE A 111 -13.11 2.37 1.52
C ILE A 111 -13.77 3.75 1.34
N ASP A 112 -15.10 3.79 1.23
CA ASP A 112 -15.83 5.03 0.97
C ASP A 112 -15.74 6.01 2.15
N GLU A 113 -15.82 5.52 3.39
CA GLU A 113 -15.64 6.38 4.57
C GLU A 113 -14.18 6.80 4.78
N ILE A 114 -13.23 5.92 4.46
CA ILE A 114 -11.79 6.23 4.55
C ILE A 114 -11.41 7.32 3.54
N ILE A 115 -11.89 7.22 2.30
CA ILE A 115 -11.68 8.23 1.25
C ILE A 115 -12.22 9.59 1.68
N LYS A 116 -13.40 9.62 2.31
CA LYS A 116 -14.01 10.86 2.76
C LYS A 116 -13.17 11.57 3.82
N GLU A 117 -12.63 10.81 4.78
CA GLU A 117 -11.89 11.36 5.92
C GLU A 117 -10.43 11.70 5.59
N ALA A 118 -9.75 10.87 4.80
CA ALA A 118 -8.33 11.05 4.46
C ALA A 118 -8.10 12.20 3.46
N ASP A 119 -6.90 12.77 3.48
CA ASP A 119 -6.47 13.76 2.48
C ASP A 119 -6.02 13.08 1.17
N GLY A 120 -5.66 11.80 1.22
CA GLY A 120 -5.36 10.98 0.05
C GLY A 120 -5.27 9.49 0.40
N ILE A 121 -5.21 8.65 -0.61
CA ILE A 121 -5.14 7.19 -0.46
C ILE A 121 -3.85 6.65 -1.06
N ILE A 122 -3.28 5.62 -0.42
CA ILE A 122 -2.20 4.80 -0.97
C ILE A 122 -2.72 3.38 -1.13
N VAL A 123 -2.81 2.90 -2.37
CA VAL A 123 -3.09 1.49 -2.68
C VAL A 123 -1.79 0.71 -2.49
N ALA A 124 -1.64 0.09 -1.33
CA ALA A 124 -0.43 -0.64 -0.94
C ALA A 124 -0.58 -2.13 -1.28
N ARG A 125 -0.16 -2.47 -2.51
CA ARG A 125 -0.45 -3.74 -3.18
C ARG A 125 0.25 -4.94 -2.57
N GLY A 126 1.42 -4.74 -1.96
CA GLY A 126 2.17 -5.78 -1.25
C GLY A 126 1.31 -6.43 -0.17
N ASP A 127 1.00 -5.69 0.90
CA ASP A 127 0.14 -6.18 1.99
C ASP A 127 -1.26 -6.58 1.51
N LEU A 128 -1.84 -5.82 0.58
CA LEU A 128 -3.16 -6.16 0.03
C LEU A 128 -3.17 -7.51 -0.71
N GLY A 129 -2.08 -7.85 -1.41
CA GLY A 129 -1.89 -9.13 -2.08
C GLY A 129 -1.63 -10.30 -1.14
N VAL A 130 -1.21 -10.02 0.10
CA VAL A 130 -1.17 -11.03 1.18
C VAL A 130 -2.57 -11.23 1.75
N CYS A 131 -3.32 -10.14 1.96
CA CYS A 131 -4.63 -10.14 2.58
C CYS A 131 -5.74 -10.69 1.69
N LEU A 132 -5.62 -10.53 0.36
CA LEU A 132 -6.63 -10.89 -0.62
C LEU A 132 -6.07 -11.86 -1.66
N PRO A 133 -6.92 -12.64 -2.35
CA PRO A 133 -6.49 -13.36 -3.53
C PRO A 133 -5.85 -12.39 -4.54
N ILE A 134 -4.60 -12.67 -4.95
CA ILE A 134 -3.78 -11.76 -5.76
C ILE A 134 -4.48 -11.25 -7.03
N TYR A 135 -5.32 -12.07 -7.65
CA TYR A 135 -6.07 -11.71 -8.86
C TYR A 135 -7.18 -10.67 -8.62
N LYS A 136 -7.57 -10.43 -7.35
CA LYS A 136 -8.52 -9.36 -6.99
C LYS A 136 -7.84 -8.01 -6.79
N VAL A 137 -6.54 -7.97 -6.51
CA VAL A 137 -5.80 -6.74 -6.23
C VAL A 137 -5.90 -5.72 -7.37
N PRO A 138 -5.72 -6.09 -8.66
CA PRO A 138 -5.88 -5.13 -9.76
C PRO A 138 -7.30 -4.57 -9.87
N ILE A 139 -8.32 -5.35 -9.52
CA ILE A 139 -9.72 -4.93 -9.56
C ILE A 139 -9.96 -3.86 -8.49
N PHE A 140 -9.54 -4.12 -7.26
CA PHE A 140 -9.69 -3.15 -6.17
C PHE A 140 -8.86 -1.89 -6.39
N GLN A 141 -7.64 -1.99 -6.94
CA GLN A 141 -6.85 -0.82 -7.33
C GLN A 141 -7.67 0.10 -8.24
N LYS A 142 -8.25 -0.43 -9.32
CA LYS A 142 -9.07 0.34 -10.27
C LYS A 142 -10.29 0.97 -9.59
N GLU A 143 -10.97 0.21 -8.75
CA GLU A 143 -12.14 0.70 -8.01
C GLU A 143 -11.77 1.86 -7.07
N ILE A 144 -10.71 1.69 -6.27
CA ILE A 144 -10.22 2.71 -5.34
C ILE A 144 -9.81 3.97 -6.09
N ILE A 145 -9.05 3.84 -7.19
CA ILE A 145 -8.63 4.99 -7.99
C ILE A 145 -9.86 5.75 -8.50
N LYS A 146 -10.85 5.05 -9.05
CA LYS A 146 -12.08 5.67 -9.54
C LYS A 146 -12.83 6.39 -8.42
N LYS A 147 -13.00 5.76 -7.25
CA LYS A 147 -13.67 6.35 -6.08
C LYS A 147 -12.92 7.59 -5.56
N CYS A 148 -11.59 7.54 -5.50
CA CYS A 148 -10.77 8.68 -5.10
C CYS A 148 -10.96 9.86 -6.06
N ARG A 149 -10.91 9.61 -7.38
CA ARG A 149 -11.13 10.64 -8.40
C ARG A 149 -12.51 11.28 -8.31
N LEU A 150 -13.56 10.50 -8.06
CA LEU A 150 -14.92 11.00 -7.87
C LEU A 150 -15.06 11.89 -6.63
N ASN A 151 -14.19 11.72 -5.63
CA ASN A 151 -14.16 12.51 -4.40
C ASN A 151 -13.02 13.55 -4.41
N GLU A 152 -12.38 13.79 -5.55
CA GLU A 152 -11.27 14.73 -5.71
C GLU A 152 -10.10 14.47 -4.75
N LYS A 153 -9.91 13.20 -4.37
CA LYS A 153 -8.81 12.76 -3.50
C LYS A 153 -7.62 12.25 -4.34
N PRO A 154 -6.38 12.70 -4.03
CA PRO A 154 -5.17 12.06 -4.52
C PRO A 154 -5.15 10.56 -4.21
N VAL A 155 -4.65 9.77 -5.16
CA VAL A 155 -4.49 8.33 -5.00
C VAL A 155 -3.12 7.90 -5.55
N VAL A 156 -2.37 7.24 -4.70
CA VAL A 156 -1.03 6.73 -4.96
C VAL A 156 -1.12 5.23 -5.20
N VAL A 157 -0.55 4.72 -6.29
CA VAL A 157 -0.33 3.28 -6.46
C VAL A 157 1.08 2.96 -6.00
N ALA A 158 1.21 2.02 -5.06
CA ALA A 158 2.46 1.72 -4.39
C ALA A 158 2.83 0.23 -4.47
N THR A 159 4.12 -0.04 -4.25
CA THR A 159 4.77 -1.37 -4.15
C THR A 159 4.80 -2.17 -5.45
N GLN A 160 5.92 -2.83 -5.74
CA GLN A 160 6.10 -3.75 -6.87
C GLN A 160 5.77 -3.15 -8.25
N LEU A 161 6.07 -1.87 -8.47
CA LEU A 161 5.86 -1.24 -9.78
C LEU A 161 7.04 -1.51 -10.72
N LEU A 162 8.27 -1.50 -10.20
CA LEU A 162 9.49 -1.80 -10.95
C LEU A 162 10.41 -2.72 -10.11
N ASP A 163 9.83 -3.68 -9.39
CA ASP A 163 10.49 -4.49 -8.35
C ASP A 163 11.79 -5.15 -8.82
N SER A 164 11.81 -5.67 -10.06
CA SER A 164 12.98 -6.31 -10.66
C SER A 164 14.17 -5.35 -10.74
N MET A 165 13.93 -4.04 -10.83
CA MET A 165 14.96 -3.01 -10.88
C MET A 165 15.67 -2.77 -9.54
N THR A 166 15.22 -3.41 -8.46
CA THR A 166 16.01 -3.55 -7.23
C THR A 166 17.38 -4.17 -7.53
N GLU A 167 17.40 -5.19 -8.39
CA GLU A 167 18.60 -5.95 -8.74
C GLU A 167 19.06 -5.71 -10.18
N GLU A 168 18.13 -5.46 -11.10
CA GLU A 168 18.37 -5.38 -12.54
C GLU A 168 18.37 -3.93 -13.05
N LYS A 169 19.04 -3.69 -14.18
CA LYS A 169 19.11 -2.34 -14.78
C LYS A 169 17.85 -1.95 -15.56
N LEU A 170 17.02 -2.92 -15.94
CA LEU A 170 15.82 -2.74 -16.75
C LEU A 170 14.65 -3.49 -16.10
N PRO A 171 13.43 -2.96 -16.18
CA PRO A 171 12.24 -3.66 -15.72
C PRO A 171 11.82 -4.73 -16.73
N THR A 172 10.99 -5.64 -16.26
CA THR A 172 10.25 -6.57 -17.10
C THR A 172 9.17 -5.85 -17.91
N ARG A 173 8.69 -6.50 -18.98
CA ARG A 173 7.55 -5.97 -19.77
C ARG A 173 6.26 -5.89 -18.95
N ALA A 174 6.10 -6.79 -17.98
CA ALA A 174 4.93 -6.82 -17.10
C ALA A 174 4.89 -5.58 -16.19
N GLU A 175 6.03 -5.22 -15.59
CA GLU A 175 6.16 -4.01 -14.76
C GLU A 175 5.92 -2.73 -15.55
N VAL A 176 6.47 -2.64 -16.77
CA VAL A 176 6.20 -1.49 -17.66
C VAL A 176 4.70 -1.38 -17.95
N SER A 177 4.04 -2.51 -18.24
CA SER A 177 2.60 -2.55 -18.46
C SER A 177 1.81 -2.17 -17.20
N ASP A 178 2.25 -2.60 -16.02
CA ASP A 178 1.59 -2.30 -14.74
C ASP A 178 1.64 -0.80 -14.42
N VAL A 179 2.83 -0.18 -14.53
CA VAL A 179 3.02 1.26 -14.40
C VAL A 179 2.14 2.03 -15.39
N ALA A 180 2.16 1.64 -16.67
CA ALA A 180 1.34 2.27 -17.69
C ALA A 180 -0.16 2.17 -17.37
N ASN A 181 -0.64 0.99 -16.93
CA ASN A 181 -2.04 0.82 -16.57
C ASN A 181 -2.46 1.63 -15.35
N ALA A 182 -1.61 1.77 -14.32
CA ALA A 182 -1.91 2.61 -13.17
C ALA A 182 -2.13 4.09 -13.57
N ILE A 183 -1.35 4.60 -14.54
CA ILE A 183 -1.54 5.93 -15.13
C ILE A 183 -2.85 5.99 -15.92
N LEU A 184 -3.12 4.97 -16.75
CA LEU A 184 -4.35 4.89 -17.54
C LEU A 184 -5.61 4.85 -16.67
N ASP A 185 -5.54 4.19 -15.52
CA ASP A 185 -6.63 4.13 -14.53
C ASP A 185 -6.87 5.49 -13.86
N GLY A 186 -5.87 6.39 -13.89
CA GLY A 186 -5.93 7.73 -13.33
C GLY A 186 -5.35 7.82 -11.92
N ALA A 187 -4.35 7.00 -11.58
CA ALA A 187 -3.54 7.24 -10.39
C ALA A 187 -2.92 8.65 -10.45
N THR A 188 -2.94 9.39 -9.33
CA THR A 188 -2.32 10.73 -9.31
C THR A 188 -0.82 10.65 -9.07
N HIS A 189 -0.37 9.63 -8.35
CA HIS A 189 1.05 9.38 -8.08
C HIS A 189 1.36 7.89 -8.15
N LEU A 190 2.63 7.60 -8.41
CA LEU A 190 3.21 6.26 -8.38
C LEU A 190 4.35 6.26 -7.37
N LEU A 191 4.44 5.22 -6.54
CA LEU A 191 5.41 5.13 -5.44
C LEU A 191 6.32 3.91 -5.63
N VAL A 192 7.62 4.18 -5.71
CA VAL A 192 8.69 3.17 -5.67
C VAL A 192 9.19 2.99 -4.23
N SER A 193 9.47 1.76 -3.84
CA SER A 193 9.75 1.33 -2.47
C SER A 193 11.18 0.80 -2.35
N GLY A 194 11.36 -0.53 -2.36
CA GLY A 194 12.67 -1.16 -2.25
C GLY A 194 13.59 -0.80 -3.42
N GLU A 195 13.00 -0.55 -4.58
CA GLU A 195 13.70 -0.20 -5.83
C GLU A 195 14.65 0.99 -5.65
N THR A 196 14.26 1.98 -4.83
CA THR A 196 15.07 3.16 -4.53
C THR A 196 15.66 3.18 -3.12
N ALA A 197 15.00 2.57 -2.14
CA ALA A 197 15.45 2.59 -0.76
C ALA A 197 16.70 1.72 -0.52
N VAL A 198 16.78 0.57 -1.19
CA VAL A 198 17.85 -0.43 -1.01
C VAL A 198 18.38 -1.00 -2.32
N GLY A 199 17.76 -0.68 -3.46
CA GLY A 199 18.12 -1.21 -4.77
C GLY A 199 19.48 -0.72 -5.30
N LYS A 200 20.02 -1.46 -6.26
CA LYS A 200 21.34 -1.18 -6.88
C LYS A 200 21.33 0.02 -7.83
N TYR A 201 20.16 0.42 -8.33
CA TYR A 201 20.04 1.42 -9.39
C TYR A 201 18.95 2.48 -9.13
N PRO A 202 18.94 3.16 -7.96
CA PRO A 202 17.84 4.04 -7.55
C PRO A 202 17.57 5.17 -8.55
N ALA A 203 18.62 5.81 -9.09
CA ALA A 203 18.45 6.86 -10.10
C ALA A 203 17.81 6.35 -11.41
N LYS A 204 18.18 5.13 -11.85
CA LYS A 204 17.64 4.54 -13.07
C LYS A 204 16.18 4.13 -12.92
N VAL A 205 15.77 3.72 -11.73
CA VAL A 205 14.36 3.44 -11.40
C VAL A 205 13.53 4.69 -11.63
N VAL A 206 13.96 5.83 -11.08
CA VAL A 206 13.27 7.12 -11.25
C VAL A 206 13.25 7.56 -12.72
N GLU A 207 14.38 7.44 -13.44
CA GLU A 207 14.45 7.74 -14.87
C GLU A 207 13.50 6.88 -15.70
N MET A 208 13.43 5.57 -15.41
CA MET A 208 12.55 4.63 -16.10
C MET A 208 11.08 4.94 -15.83
N MET A 209 10.72 5.16 -14.55
CA MET A 209 9.38 5.58 -14.15
C MET A 209 8.95 6.84 -14.93
N ASN A 210 9.80 7.86 -14.99
CA ASN A 210 9.54 9.09 -15.72
C ASN A 210 9.35 8.87 -17.24
N LYS A 211 10.14 7.97 -17.85
CA LYS A 211 9.98 7.61 -19.27
C LYS A 211 8.63 6.96 -19.55
N ILE A 212 8.20 6.04 -18.70
CA ILE A 212 6.91 5.35 -18.83
C ILE A 212 5.75 6.34 -18.65
N ILE A 213 5.81 7.19 -17.63
CA ILE A 213 4.82 8.25 -17.37
C ILE A 213 4.64 9.13 -18.60
N LYS A 214 5.72 9.78 -19.07
CA LYS A 214 5.66 10.71 -20.20
C LYS A 214 5.16 10.06 -21.49
N ASN A 215 5.51 8.80 -21.73
CA ASN A 215 5.05 8.09 -22.92
C ASN A 215 3.55 7.79 -22.84
N THR A 216 3.09 7.33 -21.67
CA THR A 216 1.69 6.95 -21.43
C THR A 216 0.76 8.18 -21.44
N GLU A 217 1.15 9.29 -20.80
CA GLU A 217 0.38 10.54 -20.82
C GLU A 217 0.26 11.12 -22.23
N ARG A 218 1.34 11.06 -23.02
CA ARG A 218 1.30 11.47 -24.44
C ARG A 218 0.30 10.62 -25.24
N TYR A 219 0.24 9.32 -24.97
CA TYR A 219 -0.73 8.43 -25.59
C TYR A 219 -2.17 8.74 -25.14
N GLN A 220 -2.41 8.99 -23.86
CA GLN A 220 -3.74 9.41 -23.35
C GLN A 220 -4.23 10.69 -24.03
N LYS A 221 -3.36 11.69 -24.21
CA LYS A 221 -3.73 12.93 -24.90
C LYS A 221 -4.17 12.67 -26.33
N LYS A 222 -3.40 11.86 -27.08
CA LYS A 222 -3.75 11.47 -28.45
C LYS A 222 -5.07 10.70 -28.53
N LEU A 223 -5.35 9.82 -27.56
CA LEU A 223 -6.62 9.12 -27.52
C LEU A 223 -7.80 10.07 -27.33
N LYS A 224 -7.70 11.06 -26.45
CA LYS A 224 -8.76 12.06 -26.28
C LYS A 224 -9.02 12.83 -27.57
N GLU A 225 -7.96 13.27 -28.26
CA GLU A 225 -8.05 13.94 -29.56
C GLU A 225 -8.69 13.08 -30.67
N LEU A 226 -8.69 11.75 -30.55
CA LEU A 226 -9.32 10.84 -31.51
C LEU A 226 -10.81 10.59 -31.25
N PHE A 227 -11.29 10.87 -30.04
CA PHE A 227 -12.67 10.61 -29.60
C PHE A 227 -13.46 11.88 -29.27
N GLU A 228 -12.85 13.06 -29.41
CA GLU A 228 -13.48 14.39 -29.42
C GLU A 228 -13.67 14.88 -30.87
#